data_AF-A0A0C9SXI7-F1
#
_entry.id   AF-A0A0C9SXI7-F1
#
_cell.length_a   1.000
_cell.length_b   1.000
_cell.length_c   1.000
_cell.angle_alpha   90.00
_cell.angle_beta   90.00
_cell.angle_gamma   90.00
#
_symmetry.space_group_name_H-M   'P 1'
#
loop_
_entity.id
_entity.type
_entity.pdbx_description
1 polymer ?
#
loop_
_entity_poly.entity_id
_entity_poly.type
_entity_poly.pdbx_seq_one_letter_code
_entity_poly.pdbx_strand_id
1 'polypeptide(L)'
;MEPSWAGRWSVPTTTAISVLDSLYSFDPSSHALVYKPEGSHDSSHHGLAYKPVAKKVVAVLAPLAEGFRIVRRLPDNPLAGLKPLPTKPPDFIPGVRFTAERAEALDLDPANWLWPEELKLIRWLVRDHETAFAWDASERGSFDEHFFPPVKFATVPHTPWVQCNIPILPAIHQQVIAIIKEKIAAGVYEPSSAAYRS
;
A
#
# COMPACT_ATOMS: atom_id res chain seq x y z
N MET A 1 24.13 28.92 -45.08
CA MET A 1 22.97 29.14 -44.18
C MET A 1 23.24 28.33 -42.94
N GLU A 2 23.78 28.99 -41.91
CA GLU A 2 24.17 28.43 -40.61
C GLU A 2 23.32 29.13 -39.55
N PRO A 3 22.74 28.44 -38.56
CA PRO A 3 22.03 29.10 -37.48
C PRO A 3 22.99 29.57 -36.37
N SER A 4 22.88 30.86 -36.08
CA SER A 4 23.64 31.62 -35.09
C SER A 4 23.02 31.57 -33.70
N TRP A 5 23.53 30.76 -32.76
CA TRP A 5 23.26 30.95 -31.32
C TRP A 5 24.41 30.41 -30.46
N ALA A 6 25.48 31.21 -30.29
CA ALA A 6 26.49 30.99 -29.27
C ALA A 6 26.43 32.15 -28.25
N GLY A 7 25.64 31.96 -27.19
CA GLY A 7 25.63 32.85 -26.03
C GLY A 7 26.83 32.57 -25.13
N ARG A 8 27.70 33.57 -24.95
CA ARG A 8 28.85 33.55 -24.05
C ARG A 8 28.35 33.69 -22.60
N TRP A 9 28.41 32.62 -21.82
CA TRP A 9 28.23 32.68 -20.36
C TRP A 9 29.58 32.97 -19.70
N SER A 10 29.68 34.13 -19.04
CA SER A 10 30.83 34.45 -18.18
C SER A 10 30.69 33.71 -16.85
N VAL A 11 31.67 32.89 -16.50
CA VAL A 11 31.78 32.26 -15.18
C VAL A 11 32.30 33.31 -14.19
N PRO A 12 31.62 33.60 -13.06
CA PRO A 12 32.17 34.48 -12.05
C PRO A 12 33.34 33.78 -11.33
N THR A 13 34.48 34.46 -11.30
CA THR A 13 35.72 34.06 -10.61
C THR A 13 35.47 33.79 -9.12
N THR A 14 35.93 32.63 -8.64
CA THR A 14 35.97 32.25 -7.23
C THR A 14 36.96 33.14 -6.47
N THR A 15 36.46 34.20 -5.84
CA THR A 15 37.17 34.91 -4.78
C THR A 15 36.30 34.90 -3.54
N ALA A 16 36.50 33.90 -2.68
CA ALA A 16 36.30 33.90 -1.22
C ALA A 16 36.07 32.46 -0.72
N ILE A 17 37.15 31.69 -0.53
CA ILE A 17 37.11 30.47 0.32
C ILE A 17 37.99 30.64 1.56
N SER A 18 38.79 31.70 1.68
CA SER A 18 39.83 31.77 2.72
C SER A 18 39.41 32.49 4.02
N VAL A 19 38.21 32.28 4.57
CA VAL A 19 37.84 32.91 5.88
C VAL A 19 37.12 31.99 6.87
N LEU A 20 36.82 30.72 6.55
CA LEU A 20 36.06 29.85 7.48
C LEU A 20 36.84 28.67 8.07
N ASP A 21 38.17 28.66 7.98
CA ASP A 21 39.01 27.66 8.65
C ASP A 21 39.28 27.99 10.14
N SER A 22 38.81 29.13 10.65
CA SER A 22 39.18 29.58 11.99
C SER A 22 38.21 29.17 13.13
N LEU A 23 37.05 28.57 12.85
CA LEU A 23 36.03 28.32 13.91
C LEU A 23 35.49 26.89 13.98
N TYR A 24 36.00 25.95 13.17
CA TYR A 24 35.55 24.56 13.19
C TYR A 24 36.69 23.63 13.57
N SER A 25 36.66 23.14 14.81
CA SER A 25 37.44 21.96 15.21
C SER A 25 36.73 20.71 14.69
N PHE A 26 37.38 19.99 13.77
CA PHE A 26 36.88 18.73 13.23
C PHE A 26 37.28 17.58 14.17
N ASP A 27 36.31 17.05 14.92
CA ASP A 27 36.49 15.81 15.70
C ASP A 27 35.97 14.61 14.88
N PRO A 28 36.86 13.70 14.43
CA PRO A 28 36.51 12.57 13.58
C PRO A 28 35.70 11.46 14.30
N SER A 29 35.47 11.54 15.62
CA SER A 29 34.66 10.56 16.34
C SER A 29 33.16 10.90 16.39
N SER A 30 32.77 12.13 16.03
CA SER A 30 31.40 12.62 16.21
C SER A 30 30.55 12.47 14.93
N HIS A 31 29.40 11.80 15.03
CA HIS A 31 28.42 11.64 13.93
C HIS A 31 27.45 12.84 13.78
N ALA A 32 27.80 14.01 14.30
CA ALA A 32 27.00 15.23 14.12
C ALA A 32 27.89 16.48 14.20
N LEU A 33 27.74 17.40 13.25
CA LEU A 33 28.22 18.77 13.40
C LEU A 33 27.27 19.51 14.33
N VAL A 34 27.66 19.64 15.60
CA VAL A 34 26.89 20.41 16.58
C VAL A 34 27.35 21.86 16.51
N TYR A 35 26.53 22.71 15.89
CA TYR A 35 26.68 24.16 15.99
C TYR A 35 26.03 24.64 17.30
N LYS A 36 26.81 25.20 18.22
CA LYS A 36 26.31 25.95 19.38
C LYS A 36 26.52 27.45 19.14
N PRO A 37 25.50 28.20 18.72
CA PRO A 37 25.58 29.65 18.77
C PRO A 37 25.48 30.10 20.23
N GLU A 38 26.31 31.06 20.62
CA GLU A 38 26.16 31.68 21.93
C GLU A 38 24.90 32.53 21.96
N GLY A 39 23.99 32.21 22.88
CA GLY A 39 22.82 33.03 23.19
C GLY A 39 21.58 32.77 22.33
N SER A 40 20.95 31.60 22.45
CA SER A 40 19.55 31.38 22.03
C SER A 40 19.04 30.06 22.61
N HIS A 41 17.93 30.11 23.35
CA HIS A 41 17.29 28.96 23.96
C HIS A 41 16.62 28.05 22.91
N ASP A 42 16.91 26.75 23.00
CA ASP A 42 16.07 25.60 22.57
C ASP A 42 15.43 25.63 21.18
N SER A 43 16.25 25.66 20.12
CA SER A 43 15.86 25.15 18.82
C SER A 43 16.81 24.05 18.35
N SER A 44 16.37 22.80 18.42
CA SER A 44 17.08 21.65 17.84
C SER A 44 17.05 21.77 16.31
N HIS A 45 18.09 22.33 15.72
CA HIS A 45 18.22 22.39 14.26
C HIS A 45 18.61 21.01 13.72
N HIS A 46 17.67 20.32 13.09
CA HIS A 46 17.96 19.11 12.31
C HIS A 46 18.65 19.50 11.00
N GLY A 47 19.96 19.69 11.03
CA GLY A 47 20.77 19.82 9.83
C GLY A 47 20.76 18.50 9.06
N LEU A 48 20.20 18.47 7.85
CA LEU A 48 20.32 17.31 6.96
C LEU A 48 21.78 17.22 6.51
N ALA A 49 22.58 16.40 7.20
CA ALA A 49 23.92 16.09 6.75
C ALA A 49 23.84 15.33 5.42
N TYR A 50 24.48 15.87 4.39
CA TYR A 50 24.60 15.20 3.10
C TYR A 50 25.33 13.87 3.28
N LYS A 51 24.64 12.74 3.05
CA LYS A 51 25.24 11.41 3.08
C LYS A 51 25.88 11.13 1.72
N PRO A 52 27.22 11.13 1.60
CA PRO A 52 27.88 10.93 0.32
C PRO A 52 27.56 9.53 -0.22
N VAL A 53 27.48 9.41 -1.55
CA VAL A 53 27.10 8.18 -2.26
C VAL A 53 27.92 6.98 -1.77
N ALA A 54 29.22 7.15 -1.55
CA ALA A 54 30.13 6.10 -1.07
C ALA A 54 29.77 5.54 0.33
N LYS A 55 29.04 6.30 1.17
CA LYS A 55 28.58 5.87 2.50
C LYS A 55 27.13 5.35 2.48
N LYS A 56 26.46 5.38 1.33
CA LYS A 56 25.10 4.88 1.19
C LYS A 56 25.14 3.36 1.10
N VAL A 57 24.45 2.70 2.05
CA VAL A 57 24.20 1.26 1.95
C VAL A 57 23.18 1.07 0.83
N VAL A 58 23.58 0.35 -0.21
CA VAL A 58 22.70 -0.04 -1.32
C VAL A 58 22.37 -1.51 -1.14
N ALA A 59 21.10 -1.87 -1.30
CA ALA A 59 20.71 -3.27 -1.29
C ALA A 59 21.42 -4.02 -2.42
N VAL A 60 22.12 -5.10 -2.09
CA VAL A 60 22.76 -5.95 -3.08
C VAL A 60 21.67 -6.80 -3.75
N LEU A 61 21.61 -6.76 -5.08
CA LEU A 61 20.73 -7.63 -5.85
C LEU A 61 21.23 -9.07 -5.74
N ALA A 62 20.60 -9.85 -4.87
CA ALA A 62 20.81 -11.29 -4.77
C ALA A 62 19.71 -12.05 -5.52
N PRO A 63 20.01 -13.19 -6.17
CA PRO A 63 18.99 -14.02 -6.78
C PRO A 63 18.07 -14.60 -5.70
N LEU A 64 16.75 -14.57 -5.96
CA LEU A 64 15.75 -15.15 -5.06
C LEU A 64 15.85 -16.68 -5.10
N ALA A 65 16.09 -17.30 -3.94
CA ALA A 65 16.15 -18.77 -3.85
C ALA A 65 14.79 -19.40 -4.17
N GLU A 66 14.81 -20.58 -4.79
CA GLU A 66 13.61 -21.27 -5.31
C GLU A 66 12.49 -21.38 -4.27
N GLY A 67 12.84 -21.69 -3.01
CA GLY A 67 11.88 -21.87 -1.91
C GLY A 67 11.10 -20.60 -1.51
N PHE A 68 11.51 -19.42 -1.96
CA PHE A 68 10.82 -18.14 -1.73
C PHE A 68 10.09 -17.61 -2.96
N ARG A 69 10.11 -18.36 -4.08
CA ARG A 69 9.36 -17.96 -5.26
C ARG A 69 7.86 -18.09 -5.01
N ILE A 70 7.11 -17.12 -5.52
CA ILE A 70 5.65 -17.12 -5.44
C ILE A 70 5.13 -18.19 -6.40
N VAL A 71 4.56 -19.25 -5.84
CA VAL A 71 3.91 -20.32 -6.60
C VAL A 71 2.44 -19.95 -6.77
N ARG A 72 1.92 -20.08 -8.00
CA ARG A 72 0.50 -19.99 -8.31
C ARG A 72 0.08 -21.29 -8.98
N ARG A 73 -0.96 -21.94 -8.45
CA ARG A 73 -1.53 -23.13 -9.06
C ARG A 73 -2.83 -22.69 -9.71
N LEU A 74 -2.91 -22.76 -11.04
CA LEU A 74 -4.16 -22.48 -11.72
C LEU A 74 -5.03 -23.76 -11.71
N PRO A 75 -6.36 -23.63 -11.60
CA PRO A 75 -7.25 -24.76 -11.83
C PRO A 75 -7.17 -25.23 -13.28
N ASP A 76 -7.45 -26.51 -13.52
CA ASP A 76 -7.36 -27.12 -14.87
C ASP A 76 -8.29 -26.42 -15.88
N ASN A 77 -9.53 -26.10 -15.48
CA ASN A 77 -10.48 -25.35 -16.29
C ASN A 77 -11.21 -24.28 -15.46
N PRO A 78 -10.92 -22.97 -15.65
CA PRO A 78 -11.52 -21.89 -14.87
C PRO A 78 -13.01 -21.66 -15.18
N LEU A 79 -13.54 -22.24 -16.27
CA LEU A 79 -14.95 -22.12 -16.67
C LEU A 79 -15.77 -23.34 -16.23
N ALA A 80 -15.15 -24.32 -15.59
CA ALA A 80 -15.85 -25.50 -15.09
C ALA A 80 -16.88 -25.10 -14.03
N GLY A 81 -18.13 -25.57 -14.19
CA GLY A 81 -19.22 -25.29 -13.25
C GLY A 81 -20.03 -24.01 -13.52
N LEU A 82 -19.68 -23.22 -14.55
CA LEU A 82 -20.53 -22.11 -14.98
C LEU A 82 -21.87 -22.63 -15.50
N LYS A 83 -22.96 -22.05 -15.00
CA LYS A 83 -24.30 -22.38 -15.49
C LYS A 83 -24.55 -21.71 -16.84
N PRO A 84 -25.25 -22.37 -17.77
CA PRO A 84 -25.65 -21.73 -19.01
C PRO A 84 -26.60 -20.56 -18.74
N LEU A 85 -26.54 -19.53 -19.58
CA LEU A 85 -27.45 -18.40 -19.48
C LEU A 85 -28.89 -18.84 -19.79
N PRO A 86 -29.87 -18.50 -18.96
CA PRO A 86 -31.27 -18.80 -19.22
C PRO A 86 -31.76 -17.98 -20.42
N THR A 87 -32.41 -18.64 -21.37
CA THR A 87 -33.02 -17.96 -22.54
C THR A 87 -34.26 -17.14 -22.14
N LYS A 88 -34.89 -17.50 -21.03
CA LYS A 88 -36.00 -16.77 -20.40
C LYS A 88 -35.68 -16.61 -18.92
N PRO A 89 -35.15 -15.45 -18.48
CA PRO A 89 -34.75 -15.27 -17.10
C PRO A 89 -35.98 -15.30 -16.18
N PRO A 90 -35.88 -15.99 -15.02
CA PRO A 90 -36.96 -16.00 -14.05
C PRO A 90 -37.13 -14.62 -13.41
N ASP A 91 -38.28 -14.40 -12.78
CA ASP A 91 -38.49 -13.20 -11.98
C ASP A 91 -37.54 -13.18 -10.77
N PHE A 92 -37.24 -11.97 -10.29
CA PHE A 92 -36.28 -11.78 -9.21
C PHE A 92 -36.79 -12.35 -7.89
N ILE A 93 -36.01 -13.25 -7.31
CA ILE A 93 -36.22 -13.80 -5.97
C ILE A 93 -35.00 -13.43 -5.12
N PRO A 94 -35.18 -12.73 -3.99
CA PRO A 94 -34.07 -12.38 -3.10
C PRO A 94 -33.23 -13.59 -2.69
N GLY A 95 -31.92 -13.42 -2.74
CA GLY A 95 -30.94 -14.41 -2.29
C GLY A 95 -30.58 -14.27 -0.81
N VAL A 96 -29.55 -14.99 -0.38
CA VAL A 96 -29.02 -14.88 0.99
C VAL A 96 -28.28 -13.55 1.17
N ARG A 97 -27.44 -13.19 0.20
CA ARG A 97 -26.66 -11.93 0.20
C ARG A 97 -27.28 -10.90 -0.73
N PHE A 98 -27.87 -11.30 -1.86
CA PHE A 98 -28.47 -10.35 -2.79
C PHE A 98 -29.95 -10.10 -2.45
N THR A 99 -30.20 -9.17 -1.52
CA THR A 99 -31.55 -8.78 -1.07
C THR A 99 -32.21 -7.78 -2.02
N ALA A 100 -33.52 -7.57 -1.87
CA ALA A 100 -34.27 -6.59 -2.66
C ALA A 100 -33.74 -5.16 -2.48
N GLU A 101 -33.39 -4.78 -1.24
CA GLU A 101 -32.80 -3.47 -0.92
C GLU A 101 -31.46 -3.27 -1.64
N ARG A 102 -30.59 -4.30 -1.64
CA ARG A 102 -29.31 -4.27 -2.35
C ARG A 102 -29.50 -4.23 -3.87
N ALA A 103 -30.51 -4.92 -4.40
CA ALA A 103 -30.84 -4.89 -5.82
C ALA A 103 -31.35 -3.53 -6.31
N GLU A 104 -32.09 -2.81 -5.47
CA GLU A 104 -32.53 -1.44 -5.76
C GLU A 104 -31.37 -0.44 -5.63
N ALA A 105 -30.53 -0.59 -4.61
CA ALA A 105 -29.35 0.26 -4.40
C ALA A 105 -28.25 0.08 -5.47
N LEU A 106 -28.16 -1.09 -6.10
CA LEU A 106 -27.11 -1.40 -7.09
C LEU A 106 -27.28 -0.64 -8.41
N ASP A 107 -28.43 0.01 -8.65
CA ASP A 107 -28.78 0.75 -9.89
C ASP A 107 -28.16 0.14 -11.16
N LEU A 108 -28.72 -0.99 -11.60
CA LEU A 108 -28.18 -1.78 -12.71
C LEU A 108 -28.33 -1.12 -14.09
N ASP A 109 -29.18 -0.10 -14.21
CA ASP A 109 -29.42 0.59 -15.48
C ASP A 109 -29.60 2.10 -15.28
N PRO A 110 -28.54 2.82 -14.89
CA PRO A 110 -28.61 4.25 -14.65
C PRO A 110 -28.99 5.05 -15.92
N ALA A 111 -28.82 4.44 -17.09
CA ALA A 111 -29.10 5.05 -18.39
C ALA A 111 -30.49 4.68 -18.96
N ASN A 112 -31.25 3.80 -18.30
CA ASN A 112 -32.50 3.22 -18.82
C ASN A 112 -32.36 2.68 -20.25
N TRP A 113 -31.21 2.07 -20.56
CA TRP A 113 -30.88 1.59 -21.90
C TRP A 113 -31.25 0.11 -22.10
N LEU A 114 -31.26 -0.66 -21.01
CA LEU A 114 -31.46 -2.10 -21.06
C LEU A 114 -32.93 -2.45 -21.24
N TRP A 115 -33.20 -3.55 -21.95
CA TRP A 115 -34.55 -4.06 -22.05
C TRP A 115 -34.98 -4.68 -20.72
N PRO A 116 -36.29 -4.69 -20.39
CA PRO A 116 -36.76 -5.29 -19.15
C PRO A 116 -36.32 -6.76 -18.97
N GLU A 117 -36.18 -7.51 -20.07
CA GLU A 117 -35.69 -8.90 -20.05
C GLU A 117 -34.18 -8.98 -19.78
N GLU A 118 -33.37 -8.05 -20.32
CA GLU A 118 -31.93 -7.99 -20.07
C GLU A 118 -31.64 -7.60 -18.62
N LEU A 119 -32.41 -6.66 -18.08
CA LEU A 119 -32.30 -6.25 -16.67
C LEU A 119 -32.64 -7.43 -15.74
N LYS A 120 -33.67 -8.22 -16.08
CA LYS A 120 -33.99 -9.49 -15.37
C LYS A 120 -32.84 -10.49 -15.46
N LEU A 121 -32.20 -10.63 -16.62
CA LEU A 121 -31.05 -11.52 -16.80
C LEU A 121 -29.86 -11.12 -15.92
N ILE A 122 -29.55 -9.82 -15.85
CA ILE A 122 -28.46 -9.31 -15.00
C ILE A 122 -28.78 -9.52 -13.53
N ARG A 123 -30.01 -9.25 -13.08
CA ARG A 123 -30.44 -9.54 -11.70
C ARG A 123 -30.29 -11.02 -11.36
N TRP A 124 -30.66 -11.90 -12.29
CA TRP A 124 -30.47 -13.34 -12.13
C TRP A 124 -28.98 -13.71 -12.03
N LEU A 125 -28.12 -13.12 -12.86
CA LEU A 125 -26.68 -13.37 -12.84
C LEU A 125 -26.04 -12.99 -11.50
N VAL A 126 -26.32 -11.77 -11.02
CA VAL A 126 -25.82 -11.27 -9.73
C VAL A 126 -26.31 -12.15 -8.59
N ARG A 127 -27.59 -12.56 -8.64
CA ARG A 127 -28.17 -13.48 -7.64
C ARG A 127 -27.49 -14.84 -7.64
N ASP A 128 -27.25 -15.43 -8.80
CA ASP A 128 -26.67 -16.77 -8.91
C ASP A 128 -25.20 -16.78 -8.45
N HIS A 129 -24.51 -15.64 -8.59
CA HIS A 129 -23.12 -15.44 -8.19
C HIS A 129 -23.01 -14.58 -6.92
N GLU A 130 -24.03 -14.61 -6.04
CA GLU A 130 -24.10 -13.72 -4.88
C GLU A 130 -22.92 -13.86 -3.91
N THR A 131 -22.25 -15.03 -3.91
CA THR A 131 -21.06 -15.29 -3.09
C THR A 131 -19.78 -14.68 -3.66
N ALA A 132 -19.77 -14.30 -4.94
CA ALA A 132 -18.62 -13.67 -5.58
C ALA A 132 -18.50 -12.19 -5.21
N PHE A 133 -19.61 -11.56 -4.82
CA PHE A 133 -19.65 -10.18 -4.38
C PHE A 133 -19.60 -10.10 -2.86
N ALA A 134 -18.94 -9.04 -2.36
CA ALA A 134 -18.92 -8.70 -0.94
C ALA A 134 -19.63 -7.35 -0.78
N TRP A 135 -20.74 -7.35 -0.04
CA TRP A 135 -21.53 -6.14 0.22
C TRP A 135 -21.12 -5.45 1.51
N ASP A 136 -20.48 -6.19 2.42
CA ASP A 136 -19.90 -5.69 3.66
C ASP A 136 -18.49 -6.30 3.88
N ALA A 137 -17.80 -5.83 4.91
CA ALA A 137 -16.46 -6.31 5.24
C ALA A 137 -16.46 -7.79 5.71
N SER A 138 -17.60 -8.29 6.21
CA SER A 138 -17.72 -9.67 6.71
C SER A 138 -17.88 -10.69 5.59
N GLU A 139 -18.46 -10.31 4.45
CA GLU A 139 -18.61 -11.15 3.27
C GLU A 139 -17.35 -11.22 2.40
N ARG A 140 -16.29 -10.50 2.77
CA ARG A 140 -15.01 -10.46 2.05
C ARG A 140 -14.39 -11.86 1.97
N GLY A 141 -14.10 -12.32 0.76
CA GLY A 141 -13.38 -13.57 0.53
C GLY A 141 -11.87 -13.47 0.80
N SER A 142 -11.26 -14.61 1.11
CA SER A 142 -9.81 -14.82 1.08
C SER A 142 -9.41 -15.63 -0.15
N PHE A 143 -8.14 -15.54 -0.56
CA PHE A 143 -7.61 -16.44 -1.57
C PHE A 143 -7.49 -17.85 -0.99
N ASP A 144 -7.92 -18.84 -1.76
CA ASP A 144 -7.75 -20.24 -1.40
C ASP A 144 -6.26 -20.63 -1.45
N GLU A 145 -5.77 -21.18 -0.34
CA GLU A 145 -4.39 -21.64 -0.18
C GLU A 145 -3.99 -22.74 -1.17
N HIS A 146 -4.95 -23.50 -1.69
CA HIS A 146 -4.71 -24.51 -2.72
C HIS A 146 -4.18 -23.89 -4.02
N PHE A 147 -4.66 -22.70 -4.38
CA PHE A 147 -4.21 -21.96 -5.56
C PHE A 147 -3.07 -21.00 -5.23
N PHE A 148 -3.11 -20.39 -4.06
CA PHE A 148 -2.17 -19.36 -3.60
C PHE A 148 -1.61 -19.73 -2.22
N PRO A 149 -0.57 -20.58 -2.15
CA PRO A 149 0.05 -20.91 -0.88
C PRO A 149 0.64 -19.66 -0.19
N PRO A 150 0.73 -19.64 1.15
CA PRO A 150 1.29 -18.51 1.89
C PRO A 150 2.67 -18.10 1.40
N VAL A 151 2.86 -16.78 1.25
CA VAL A 151 4.13 -16.22 0.78
C VAL A 151 5.18 -16.33 1.88
N LYS A 152 6.36 -16.87 1.53
CA LYS A 152 7.51 -16.93 2.43
C LYS A 152 8.42 -15.73 2.15
N PHE A 153 8.72 -14.96 3.19
CA PHE A 153 9.68 -13.85 3.09
C PHE A 153 11.09 -14.38 3.33
N ALA A 154 12.00 -14.11 2.38
CA ALA A 154 13.41 -14.40 2.55
C ALA A 154 14.03 -13.38 3.50
N THR A 155 14.45 -13.82 4.69
CA THR A 155 15.11 -12.96 5.68
C THR A 155 16.61 -13.27 5.72
N VAL A 156 17.41 -12.21 5.86
CA VAL A 156 18.85 -12.29 6.18
C VAL A 156 18.99 -12.16 7.70
N PRO A 157 20.00 -12.74 8.37
CA PRO A 157 20.20 -12.50 9.80
C PRO A 157 20.22 -11.00 10.13
N HIS A 158 19.28 -10.55 10.97
CA HIS A 158 19.15 -9.16 11.38
C HIS A 158 18.48 -9.06 12.75
N THR A 159 18.64 -7.91 13.39
CA THR A 159 17.88 -7.55 14.60
C THR A 159 16.48 -7.10 14.17
N PRO A 160 15.40 -7.64 14.77
CA PRO A 160 14.04 -7.20 14.49
C PRO A 160 13.87 -5.69 14.64
N TRP A 161 13.13 -5.08 13.72
CA TRP A 161 12.86 -3.65 13.75
C TRP A 161 11.75 -3.34 14.75
N VAL A 162 12.00 -2.41 15.67
CA VAL A 162 11.02 -1.92 16.66
C VAL A 162 10.95 -0.40 16.55
N GLN A 163 9.84 0.09 16.02
CA GLN A 163 9.53 1.50 15.90
C GLN A 163 8.56 1.95 17.01
N CYS A 164 8.75 3.17 17.49
CA CYS A 164 7.83 3.80 18.42
C CYS A 164 6.50 4.12 17.72
N ASN A 165 5.39 3.79 18.38
CA ASN A 165 4.05 4.07 17.87
C ASN A 165 3.85 5.58 17.69
N ILE A 166 3.37 5.99 16.50
CA ILE A 166 2.99 7.37 16.25
C ILE A 166 1.77 7.71 17.11
N PRO A 167 1.78 8.81 17.88
CA PRO A 167 0.63 9.20 18.69
C PRO A 167 -0.60 9.45 17.82
N ILE A 168 -1.72 8.80 18.17
CA ILE A 168 -3.01 9.02 17.51
C ILE A 168 -3.64 10.27 18.13
N LEU A 169 -4.03 11.22 17.28
CA LEU A 169 -4.69 12.44 17.73
C LEU A 169 -6.02 12.10 18.45
N PRO A 170 -6.35 12.75 19.58
CA PRO A 170 -7.55 12.43 20.35
C PRO A 170 -8.86 12.50 19.55
N ALA A 171 -8.94 13.43 18.59
CA ALA A 171 -10.13 13.64 17.76
C ALA A 171 -10.50 12.42 16.89
N ILE A 172 -9.51 11.63 16.46
CA ILE A 172 -9.74 10.46 15.58
C ILE A 172 -9.63 9.12 16.32
N HIS A 173 -9.31 9.15 17.61
CA HIS A 173 -8.99 7.94 18.39
C HIS A 173 -10.12 6.88 18.34
N GLN A 174 -11.38 7.31 18.49
CA GLN A 174 -12.53 6.39 18.44
C GLN A 174 -12.74 5.78 17.05
N GLN A 175 -12.48 6.54 15.98
CA GLN A 175 -12.60 6.05 14.61
C GLN A 175 -11.54 4.98 14.34
N VAL A 176 -10.30 5.20 14.79
CA VAL A 176 -9.23 4.21 14.63
C VAL A 176 -9.56 2.92 15.39
N ILE A 177 -10.08 3.02 16.61
CA ILE A 177 -10.53 1.83 17.38
C ILE A 177 -11.62 1.07 16.63
N ALA A 178 -12.60 1.78 16.07
CA ALA A 178 -13.69 1.16 15.31
C ALA A 178 -13.15 0.38 14.10
N ILE A 179 -12.26 0.99 13.33
CA ILE A 179 -11.62 0.36 12.16
C ILE A 179 -10.81 -0.88 12.57
N ILE A 180 -10.05 -0.81 13.67
CA ILE A 180 -9.26 -1.96 14.13
C ILE A 180 -10.18 -3.11 14.55
N LYS A 181 -11.25 -2.82 15.30
CA LYS A 181 -12.23 -3.83 15.71
C LYS A 181 -12.93 -4.47 14.51
N GLU A 182 -13.32 -3.68 13.52
CA GLU A 182 -13.93 -4.17 12.28
C GLU A 182 -12.98 -5.12 11.54
N LYS A 183 -11.69 -4.76 11.41
CA LYS A 183 -10.68 -5.61 10.76
C LYS A 183 -10.40 -6.90 11.53
N ILE A 184 -10.46 -6.88 12.85
CA ILE A 184 -10.36 -8.10 13.68
C ILE A 184 -11.61 -8.97 13.48
N ALA A 185 -12.81 -8.39 13.49
CA ALA A 185 -14.06 -9.11 13.26
C ALA A 185 -14.11 -9.73 11.85
N ALA A 186 -13.57 -9.05 10.85
CA ALA A 186 -13.42 -9.55 9.48
C ALA A 186 -12.30 -10.61 9.32
N GLY A 187 -11.55 -10.94 10.39
CA GLY A 187 -10.45 -11.91 10.35
C GLY A 187 -9.20 -11.44 9.59
N VAL A 188 -9.10 -10.15 9.26
CA VAL A 188 -7.93 -9.58 8.57
C VAL A 188 -6.78 -9.36 9.54
N TYR A 189 -7.10 -8.98 10.78
CA TYR A 189 -6.11 -8.75 11.84
C TYR A 189 -6.27 -9.77 12.96
N GLU A 190 -5.14 -10.25 13.45
CA GLU A 190 -5.06 -11.19 14.55
C GLU A 190 -4.14 -10.64 15.65
N PRO A 191 -4.49 -10.80 16.94
CA PRO A 191 -3.59 -10.51 18.04
C PRO A 191 -2.32 -11.37 17.94
N SER A 192 -1.15 -10.75 18.04
CA SER A 192 0.13 -11.46 17.97
C SER A 192 1.14 -10.91 18.98
N SER A 193 2.07 -11.78 19.39
CA SER A 193 3.27 -11.41 20.14
C SER A 193 4.47 -11.53 19.21
N ALA A 194 4.83 -10.44 18.53
CA ALA A 194 5.89 -10.41 17.54
C ALA A 194 7.07 -9.54 18.00
N ALA A 195 8.28 -9.92 17.60
CA ALA A 195 9.48 -9.12 17.83
C ALA A 195 9.56 -7.89 16.91
N TYR A 196 8.84 -7.89 15.79
CA TYR A 196 8.72 -6.75 14.90
C TYR A 196 7.61 -5.79 15.37
N ARG A 197 7.88 -4.49 15.28
CA ARG A 197 6.90 -3.42 15.53
C ARG A 197 7.17 -2.25 14.58
N SER A 198 6.14 -1.83 13.86
CA SER A 198 6.16 -0.68 12.94
C SER A 198 5.20 0.41 13.39
#